data_AF-W2C7N7-F1
#
_entry.id   AF-W2C7N7-F1
#
_cell.length_a   1.000
_cell.length_b   1.000
_cell.length_c   1.000
_cell.angle_alpha   90.00
_cell.angle_beta   90.00
_cell.angle_gamma   90.00
#
_symmetry.space_group_name_H-M   'P 1'
#
loop_
_entity.id
_entity.type
_entity.pdbx_description
1 polymer ?
#
loop_
_entity_poly.entity_id
_entity_poly.type
_entity_poly.pdbx_seq_one_letter_code
_entity_poly.pdbx_strand_id
1 'polypeptide(L)'
;MIAKISPPSKDLMKTLTYNFRKVDRDQADILLSGQLSADGRLTAERVFREMTAYIPSGTRTKNIVFHASINPRPDEPLSDDRLRTIAREYLCRLGYGDQPFIVFKHRDIVREHIHLVSTRVRHDGSKIRDTMEHVRSTRIMRSLEAKFGLLPSRKKEDVSVKPSAVDIDAGDIKRQVAAAVQYVLGRYAFQSVGEMNLLLT
;
A
#
# COMPACT_ATOMS: atom_id res chain seq x y z
N MET A 1 3.02 -11.83 3.48
CA MET A 1 2.47 -10.48 3.18
C MET A 1 3.36 -9.68 2.23
N ILE A 2 2.81 -8.73 1.47
CA ILE A 2 3.57 -7.86 0.54
C ILE A 2 3.33 -6.38 0.87
N ALA A 3 4.41 -5.62 1.00
CA ALA A 3 4.35 -4.16 1.05
C ALA A 3 4.57 -3.55 -0.35
N LYS A 4 3.70 -2.63 -0.75
CA LYS A 4 3.83 -1.84 -1.98
C LYS A 4 3.93 -0.37 -1.62
N ILE A 5 5.07 0.25 -1.89
CA ILE A 5 5.27 1.69 -1.74
C ILE A 5 4.77 2.38 -3.01
N SER A 6 3.93 3.39 -2.85
CA SER A 6 3.42 4.20 -3.95
C SER A 6 4.53 5.09 -4.53
N PRO A 7 4.42 5.50 -5.81
CA PRO A 7 5.35 6.46 -6.39
C PRO A 7 5.44 7.75 -5.57
N PRO A 8 6.58 8.47 -5.65
CA PRO A 8 6.73 9.76 -4.97
C PRO A 8 5.58 10.72 -5.32
N SER A 9 5.03 11.38 -4.30
CA SER A 9 3.92 12.33 -4.46
C SER A 9 4.17 13.60 -3.65
N LYS A 10 3.67 14.72 -4.18
CA LYS A 10 3.61 16.02 -3.52
C LYS A 10 2.26 16.31 -2.86
N ASP A 11 1.24 15.52 -3.18
CA ASP A 11 -0.16 15.84 -2.90
C ASP A 11 -0.67 15.03 -1.71
N LEU A 12 -0.40 15.54 -0.51
CA LEU A 12 -0.82 14.90 0.74
C LEU A 12 -2.34 14.92 0.89
N MET A 13 -2.98 16.04 0.53
CA MET A 13 -4.43 16.19 0.66
C MET A 13 -5.15 15.15 -0.19
N LYS A 14 -4.79 14.98 -1.46
CA LYS A 14 -5.39 13.96 -2.33
C LYS A 14 -5.26 12.55 -1.75
N THR A 15 -4.09 12.20 -1.22
CA THR A 15 -3.88 10.89 -0.58
C THR A 15 -4.77 10.74 0.64
N LEU A 16 -4.85 11.74 1.53
CA LEU A 16 -5.70 11.69 2.71
C LEU A 16 -7.18 11.61 2.33
N THR A 17 -7.67 12.53 1.49
CA THR A 17 -9.07 12.55 1.04
C THR A 17 -9.49 11.24 0.40
N TYR A 18 -8.62 10.57 -0.38
CA TYR A 18 -8.95 9.26 -0.94
C TYR A 18 -9.22 8.20 0.14
N ASN A 19 -8.37 8.12 1.17
CA ASN A 19 -8.54 7.13 2.25
C ASN A 19 -9.71 7.51 3.18
N PHE A 20 -9.87 8.79 3.53
CA PHE A 20 -11.01 9.25 4.32
C PHE A 20 -12.35 9.03 3.61
N ARG A 21 -12.43 9.22 2.29
CA ARG A 21 -13.64 8.88 1.52
C ARG A 21 -14.03 7.40 1.60
N LYS A 22 -13.06 6.50 1.79
CA LYS A 22 -13.35 5.09 2.03
C LYS A 22 -13.89 4.85 3.43
N VAL A 23 -13.39 5.60 4.42
CA VAL A 23 -13.95 5.60 5.77
C VAL A 23 -15.40 6.09 5.75
N ASP A 24 -15.68 7.20 5.08
CA ASP A 24 -17.05 7.74 4.95
C ASP A 24 -18.03 6.81 4.21
N ARG A 25 -17.53 5.80 3.50
CA ARG A 25 -18.31 4.80 2.75
C ARG A 25 -18.37 3.44 3.43
N ASP A 26 -17.93 3.34 4.68
CA ASP A 26 -17.79 2.08 5.44
C ASP A 26 -16.90 1.02 4.73
N GLN A 27 -16.01 1.48 3.84
CA GLN A 27 -15.05 0.65 3.11
C GLN A 27 -13.68 0.60 3.80
N ALA A 28 -13.48 1.39 4.85
CA ALA A 28 -12.25 1.44 5.62
C ALA A 28 -12.45 1.93 7.05
N ASP A 29 -11.55 1.53 7.95
CA ASP A 29 -11.44 2.12 9.30
C ASP A 29 -10.08 2.78 9.49
N ILE A 30 -10.00 3.74 10.40
CA ILE A 30 -8.72 4.24 10.91
C ILE A 30 -8.22 3.25 11.97
N LEU A 31 -7.13 2.54 11.65
CA LEU A 31 -6.61 1.47 12.50
C LEU A 31 -5.73 2.02 13.64
N LEU A 32 -4.89 3.01 13.32
CA LEU A 32 -4.04 3.74 14.26
C LEU A 32 -3.49 5.03 13.62
N SER A 33 -3.10 5.97 14.48
CA SER A 33 -2.29 7.14 14.13
C SER A 33 -1.19 7.36 15.17
N GLY A 34 -0.15 8.09 14.79
CA GLY A 34 0.94 8.48 15.68
C GLY A 34 1.46 9.87 15.35
N GLN A 35 1.98 10.56 16.37
CA GLN A 35 2.50 11.92 16.25
C GLN A 35 1.46 12.92 15.71
N LEU A 36 0.18 12.59 15.89
CA LEU A 36 -0.98 13.45 15.70
C LEU A 36 -1.64 13.68 17.05
N SER A 37 -2.33 14.80 17.21
CA SER A 37 -3.01 15.18 18.44
C SER A 37 -4.12 14.15 18.76
N ALA A 38 -4.37 13.88 20.05
CA ALA A 38 -5.41 12.92 20.45
C ALA A 38 -6.84 13.50 20.37
N ASP A 39 -6.96 14.82 20.22
CA ASP A 39 -8.22 15.52 20.48
C ASP A 39 -9.21 15.48 19.30
N GLY A 40 -10.39 14.93 19.53
CA GLY A 40 -11.51 14.99 18.60
C GLY A 40 -11.38 14.05 17.39
N ARG A 41 -12.37 14.14 16.49
CA ARG A 41 -12.45 13.29 15.29
C ARG A 41 -11.29 13.58 14.32
N LEU A 42 -10.69 12.54 13.75
CA LEU A 42 -9.73 12.69 12.66
C LEU A 42 -10.49 12.96 11.36
N THR A 43 -10.10 14.03 10.64
CA THR A 43 -10.58 14.34 9.29
C THR A 43 -9.40 14.56 8.35
N ALA A 44 -9.65 14.51 7.04
CA ALA A 44 -8.60 14.75 6.04
C ALA A 44 -7.92 16.12 6.24
N GLU A 45 -8.69 17.17 6.48
CA GLU A 45 -8.21 18.55 6.66
C GLU A 45 -7.37 18.68 7.93
N ARG A 46 -7.83 18.06 9.03
CA ARG A 46 -7.10 18.07 10.29
C ARG A 46 -5.76 17.36 10.17
N VAL A 47 -5.77 16.12 9.66
CA VAL A 47 -4.54 15.33 9.49
C VAL A 47 -3.59 16.02 8.51
N PHE A 48 -4.13 16.62 7.44
CA PHE A 48 -3.34 17.40 6.49
C PHE A 48 -2.64 18.59 7.17
N ARG A 49 -3.38 19.38 7.96
CA ARG A 49 -2.84 20.53 8.69
C ARG A 49 -1.75 20.10 9.66
N GLU A 50 -2.01 19.08 10.47
CA GLU A 50 -1.04 18.57 11.45
C GLU A 50 0.22 18.01 10.75
N MET A 51 0.07 17.15 9.75
CA MET A 51 1.22 16.61 9.01
C MET A 51 2.02 17.68 8.25
N THR A 52 1.36 18.72 7.74
CA THR A 52 2.04 19.81 7.02
C THR A 52 2.79 20.73 8.00
N ALA A 53 2.28 20.92 9.22
CA ALA A 53 2.98 21.65 10.27
C ALA A 53 4.32 20.99 10.68
N TYR A 54 4.47 19.67 10.47
CA TYR A 54 5.74 18.96 10.67
C TYR A 54 6.80 19.25 9.59
N ILE A 55 6.44 19.92 8.49
CA ILE A 55 7.32 20.16 7.34
C ILE A 55 7.88 21.59 7.43
N PRO A 56 9.19 21.78 7.63
CA PRO A 56 9.78 23.12 7.71
C PRO A 56 9.69 23.89 6.38
N SER A 57 9.58 25.22 6.48
CA SER A 57 9.45 26.14 5.33
C SER A 57 10.64 26.12 4.35
N GLY A 58 11.81 25.60 4.76
CA GLY A 58 13.01 25.44 3.92
C GLY A 58 13.15 24.08 3.23
N THR A 59 12.12 23.24 3.26
CA THR A 59 12.18 21.88 2.70
C THR A 59 12.42 21.91 1.18
N ARG A 60 13.54 21.33 0.73
CA ARG A 60 13.90 21.29 -0.69
C ARG A 60 13.10 20.28 -1.52
N THR A 61 12.63 19.19 -0.90
CA THR A 61 11.93 18.13 -1.62
C THR A 61 10.45 18.47 -1.80
N LYS A 62 9.97 18.37 -3.04
CA LYS A 62 8.54 18.51 -3.35
C LYS A 62 7.75 17.22 -3.10
N ASN A 63 8.43 16.07 -3.12
CA ASN A 63 7.81 14.76 -2.94
C ASN A 63 7.74 14.40 -1.45
N ILE A 64 6.90 15.14 -0.73
CA ILE A 64 6.80 15.07 0.73
C ILE A 64 5.99 13.87 1.22
N VAL A 65 5.24 13.18 0.36
CA VAL A 65 4.30 12.13 0.79
C VAL A 65 4.96 10.75 0.74
N PHE A 66 4.89 10.03 1.86
CA PHE A 66 5.06 8.59 1.92
C PHE A 66 3.69 7.92 1.96
N HIS A 67 3.46 7.03 1.01
CA HIS A 67 2.27 6.18 1.00
C HIS A 67 2.68 4.75 0.65
N ALA A 68 2.22 3.79 1.44
CA ALA A 68 2.42 2.39 1.18
C ALA A 68 1.16 1.59 1.53
N SER A 69 1.01 0.42 0.92
CA SER A 69 0.04 -0.58 1.39
C SER A 69 0.76 -1.85 1.85
N ILE A 70 0.28 -2.44 2.95
CA ILE A 70 0.66 -3.78 3.38
C ILE A 70 -0.52 -4.71 3.11
N ASN A 71 -0.24 -5.78 2.37
CA ASN A 71 -1.23 -6.71 1.86
C ASN A 71 -0.95 -8.08 2.49
N PRO A 72 -1.68 -8.45 3.56
CA PRO A 72 -1.72 -9.83 4.06
C PRO A 72 -2.16 -10.80 2.97
N ARG A 73 -1.88 -12.08 3.18
CA ARG A 73 -2.37 -13.09 2.27
C ARG A 73 -3.88 -13.30 2.51
N PRO A 74 -4.68 -13.56 1.47
CA PRO A 74 -6.13 -13.79 1.66
C PRO A 74 -6.45 -15.01 2.54
N ASP A 75 -5.58 -16.03 2.51
CA ASP A 75 -5.68 -17.27 3.29
C ASP A 75 -5.11 -17.14 4.72
N GLU A 76 -4.57 -15.97 5.09
CA GLU A 76 -3.97 -15.71 6.40
C GLU A 76 -4.38 -14.30 6.87
N PRO A 77 -5.67 -14.09 7.23
CA PRO A 77 -6.15 -12.81 7.74
C PRO A 77 -5.46 -12.48 9.08
N LEU A 78 -5.20 -11.18 9.30
CA LEU A 78 -4.53 -10.70 10.50
C LEU A 78 -5.50 -9.89 11.35
N SER A 79 -5.47 -10.11 12.66
CA SER A 79 -6.23 -9.27 13.60
C SER A 79 -5.71 -7.83 13.61
N ASP A 80 -6.56 -6.92 14.06
CA ASP A 80 -6.25 -5.49 14.13
C ASP A 80 -5.01 -5.21 14.98
N ASP A 81 -4.81 -5.92 16.08
CA ASP A 81 -3.64 -5.75 16.95
C ASP A 81 -2.33 -6.19 16.27
N ARG A 82 -2.39 -7.27 15.48
CA ARG A 82 -1.24 -7.69 14.66
C ARG A 82 -0.96 -6.66 13.57
N LEU A 83 -1.99 -6.17 12.89
CA LEU A 83 -1.85 -5.14 11.86
C LEU A 83 -1.28 -3.83 12.44
N ARG A 84 -1.74 -3.40 13.62
CA ARG A 84 -1.20 -2.23 14.35
C ARG A 84 0.28 -2.40 14.64
N THR A 85 0.67 -3.55 15.18
CA THR A 85 2.06 -3.84 15.54
C THR A 85 2.95 -3.88 14.29
N ILE A 86 2.51 -4.58 13.25
CA ILE A 86 3.22 -4.67 11.96
C ILE A 86 3.38 -3.29 11.33
N ALA A 87 2.34 -2.46 11.30
CA ALA A 87 2.38 -1.13 10.71
C ALA A 87 3.39 -0.22 11.42
N ARG A 88 3.35 -0.18 12.77
CA ARG A 88 4.26 0.63 13.58
C ARG A 88 5.71 0.18 13.41
N GLU A 89 5.97 -1.12 13.51
CA GLU A 89 7.32 -1.66 13.36
C GLU A 89 7.87 -1.47 11.94
N TYR A 90 7.02 -1.61 10.92
CA TYR A 90 7.38 -1.33 9.54
C TYR A 90 7.78 0.13 9.32
N LEU A 91 6.97 1.09 9.78
CA LEU A 91 7.28 2.52 9.69
C LEU A 91 8.58 2.86 10.42
N CYS A 92 8.74 2.37 11.66
CA CYS A 92 9.94 2.59 12.45
C CYS A 92 11.20 2.09 11.73
N ARG A 93 11.19 0.83 11.26
CA ARG A 93 12.35 0.21 10.58
C ARG A 93 12.65 0.82 9.22
N LEU A 94 11.64 1.38 8.54
CA LEU A 94 11.82 2.07 7.26
C LEU A 94 12.32 3.52 7.43
N GLY A 95 12.28 4.05 8.65
CA GLY A 95 12.79 5.39 9.00
C GLY A 95 11.72 6.46 9.19
N TYR A 96 10.45 6.06 9.31
CA TYR A 96 9.27 6.93 9.51
C TYR A 96 8.72 6.89 10.94
N GLY A 97 9.44 6.30 11.90
CA GLY A 97 8.95 6.11 13.27
C GLY A 97 8.66 7.41 14.03
N ASP A 98 9.44 8.46 13.73
CA ASP A 98 9.31 9.79 14.35
C ASP A 98 8.47 10.76 13.49
N GLN A 99 7.80 10.25 12.45
CA GLN A 99 6.98 11.05 11.55
C GLN A 99 5.51 10.97 11.93
N PRO A 100 4.72 12.03 11.71
CA PRO A 100 3.28 11.93 11.81
C PRO A 100 2.77 10.91 10.78
N PHE A 101 1.98 9.96 11.26
CA PHE A 101 1.43 8.92 10.41
C PHE A 101 -0.02 8.60 10.75
N ILE A 102 -0.73 8.10 9.76
CA ILE A 102 -2.07 7.52 9.90
C ILE A 102 -2.15 6.24 9.08
N VAL A 103 -2.85 5.24 9.62
CA VAL A 103 -3.02 3.93 9.01
C VAL A 103 -4.50 3.62 8.86
N PHE A 104 -4.89 3.29 7.64
CA PHE A 104 -6.25 2.90 7.29
C PHE A 104 -6.30 1.39 7.04
N LYS A 105 -7.31 0.70 7.56
CA LYS A 105 -7.62 -0.69 7.23
C LYS A 105 -8.74 -0.69 6.19
N HIS A 106 -8.43 -1.10 4.98
CA HIS A 106 -9.36 -1.17 3.86
C HIS A 106 -10.01 -2.55 3.74
N ARG A 107 -11.28 -2.56 3.33
CA ARG A 107 -12.12 -3.75 3.10
C ARG A 107 -12.81 -3.72 1.73
N ASP A 108 -12.36 -2.86 0.83
CA ASP A 108 -12.98 -2.64 -0.49
C ASP A 108 -12.67 -3.72 -1.54
N ILE A 109 -11.86 -4.70 -1.18
CA ILE A 109 -11.54 -5.88 -2.00
C ILE A 109 -11.62 -7.12 -1.11
N VAL A 110 -11.60 -8.32 -1.72
CA VAL A 110 -11.70 -9.63 -1.03
C VAL A 110 -10.74 -9.79 0.14
N ARG A 111 -9.58 -9.13 0.10
CA ARG A 111 -8.61 -9.14 1.20
C ARG A 111 -8.58 -7.81 1.94
N GLU A 112 -8.63 -7.89 3.27
CA GLU A 112 -8.29 -6.75 4.10
C GLU A 112 -6.82 -6.39 3.91
N HIS A 113 -6.54 -5.09 3.79
CA HIS A 113 -5.19 -4.57 3.62
C HIS A 113 -5.09 -3.21 4.30
N ILE A 114 -3.90 -2.80 4.67
CA ILE A 114 -3.70 -1.51 5.34
C ILE A 114 -2.95 -0.53 4.44
N HIS A 115 -3.34 0.74 4.49
CA HIS A 115 -2.63 1.86 3.88
C HIS A 115 -1.98 2.71 4.95
N LEU A 116 -0.69 3.00 4.77
CA LEU A 116 0.11 3.82 5.67
C LEU A 116 0.42 5.13 4.96
N VAL A 117 0.08 6.25 5.58
CA VAL A 117 0.34 7.60 5.07
C VAL A 117 1.21 8.34 6.07
N SER A 118 2.30 8.95 5.60
CA SER A 118 3.27 9.70 6.42
C SER A 118 3.98 10.76 5.57
N THR A 119 4.80 11.60 6.20
CA THR A 119 5.69 12.55 5.52
C THR A 119 7.09 11.97 5.30
N ARG A 120 7.77 12.39 4.21
CA ARG A 120 9.15 12.03 3.83
C ARG A 120 10.19 13.03 4.33
N VAL A 121 9.82 13.93 5.23
CA VAL A 121 10.62 15.09 5.62
C VAL A 121 10.72 15.13 7.13
N ARG A 122 11.95 15.02 7.65
CA ARG A 122 12.19 15.13 9.09
C ARG A 122 11.96 16.55 9.58
N HIS A 123 11.86 16.70 10.91
CA HIS A 123 11.70 17.99 11.56
C HIS A 123 12.84 18.98 11.25
N ASP A 124 14.04 18.49 10.92
CA ASP A 124 15.18 19.31 10.48
C ASP A 124 15.12 19.73 8.99
N GLY A 125 14.05 19.34 8.27
CA GLY A 125 13.87 19.61 6.84
C GLY A 125 14.60 18.64 5.92
N SER A 126 15.37 17.69 6.47
CA SER A 126 16.06 16.67 5.69
C SER A 126 15.09 15.64 5.14
N LYS A 127 15.35 15.18 3.91
CA LYS A 127 14.59 14.10 3.29
C LYS A 127 14.95 12.76 3.96
N ILE A 128 13.93 11.96 4.26
CA ILE A 128 14.13 10.57 4.69
C ILE A 128 14.72 9.78 3.52
N ARG A 129 15.75 8.98 3.82
CA ARG A 129 16.50 8.22 2.80
C ARG A 129 15.57 7.26 2.05
N ASP A 130 15.46 7.45 0.74
CA ASP A 130 14.69 6.62 -0.18
C ASP A 130 15.56 5.72 -1.08
N THR A 131 16.88 5.76 -0.92
CA THR A 131 17.79 4.84 -1.62
C THR A 131 17.44 3.39 -1.32
N MET A 132 17.20 2.61 -2.37
CA MET A 132 16.84 1.19 -2.26
C MET A 132 15.64 0.94 -1.32
N GLU A 133 14.72 1.90 -1.20
CA GLU A 133 13.59 1.84 -0.25
C GLU A 133 12.75 0.58 -0.44
N HIS A 134 12.50 0.19 -1.70
CA HIS A 134 11.80 -1.06 -2.03
C HIS A 134 12.54 -2.31 -1.53
N VAL A 135 13.87 -2.38 -1.68
CA VAL A 135 14.67 -3.52 -1.20
C VAL A 135 14.64 -3.60 0.32
N ARG A 136 14.79 -2.48 1.01
CA ARG A 136 14.68 -2.42 2.48
C ARG A 136 13.28 -2.84 2.93
N SER A 137 12.24 -2.32 2.29
CA SER A 137 10.84 -2.66 2.55
C SER A 137 10.61 -4.17 2.45
N THR A 138 11.11 -4.82 1.38
CA THR A 138 11.00 -6.28 1.21
C THR A 138 11.74 -7.04 2.31
N ARG A 139 12.94 -6.59 2.71
CA ARG A 139 13.70 -7.23 3.82
C ARG A 139 12.97 -7.08 5.16
N ILE A 140 12.39 -5.91 5.43
CA ILE A 140 11.60 -5.67 6.63
C ILE A 140 10.36 -6.56 6.63
N MET A 141 9.64 -6.65 5.51
CA MET A 141 8.47 -7.53 5.38
C MET A 141 8.82 -8.99 5.67
N ARG A 142 9.89 -9.53 5.08
CA ARG A 142 10.35 -10.92 5.36
C ARG A 142 10.71 -11.14 6.82
N SER A 143 11.37 -10.16 7.44
CA SER A 143 11.72 -10.23 8.85
C SER A 143 10.49 -10.17 9.76
N LEU A 144 9.46 -9.38 9.40
CA LEU A 144 8.20 -9.35 10.11
C LEU A 144 7.42 -10.65 9.90
N GLU A 145 7.38 -11.20 8.69
CA GLU A 145 6.79 -12.52 8.44
C GLU A 145 7.40 -13.58 9.37
N ALA A 146 8.73 -13.66 9.45
CA ALA A 146 9.41 -14.58 10.35
C ALA A 146 9.08 -14.32 11.83
N LYS A 147 9.11 -13.05 12.27
CA LYS A 147 8.82 -12.66 13.66
C LYS A 147 7.40 -13.04 14.10
N PHE A 148 6.44 -12.91 13.19
CA PHE A 148 5.03 -13.20 13.45
C PHE A 148 4.63 -14.62 13.02
N GLY A 149 5.57 -15.47 12.61
CA GLY A 149 5.25 -16.83 12.14
C GLY A 149 4.28 -16.86 10.96
N LEU A 150 4.33 -15.85 10.09
CA LEU A 150 3.45 -15.72 8.93
C LEU A 150 4.00 -16.49 7.74
N LEU A 151 3.09 -16.96 6.88
CA LEU A 151 3.48 -17.58 5.62
C LEU A 151 4.21 -16.56 4.73
N PRO A 152 5.36 -16.95 4.13
CA PRO A 152 6.06 -16.09 3.19
C PRO A 152 5.14 -15.65 2.05
N SER A 153 5.38 -14.44 1.54
CA SER A 153 4.74 -14.01 0.30
C SER A 153 5.05 -15.02 -0.82
N ARG A 154 4.03 -15.63 -1.41
CA ARG A 154 4.21 -16.42 -2.63
C ARG A 154 4.82 -15.53 -3.70
N LYS A 155 5.87 -16.01 -4.38
CA LYS A 155 6.18 -15.50 -5.73
C LYS A 155 4.90 -15.68 -6.54
N LYS A 156 4.61 -14.76 -7.48
CA LYS A 156 3.56 -15.04 -8.48
C LYS A 156 3.88 -16.42 -9.05
N GLU A 157 3.01 -17.39 -8.80
CA GLU A 157 3.06 -18.66 -9.52
C GLU A 157 2.91 -18.28 -11.00
N ASP A 158 3.77 -18.82 -11.85
CA ASP A 158 3.53 -18.73 -13.29
C ASP A 158 2.12 -19.23 -13.52
N VAL A 159 1.35 -18.51 -14.34
CA VAL A 159 -0.06 -18.81 -14.59
C VAL A 159 -0.13 -20.14 -15.33
N SER A 160 0.05 -21.26 -14.64
CA SER A 160 0.18 -22.60 -15.22
C SER A 160 -1.16 -23.09 -15.77
N VAL A 161 -2.26 -22.64 -15.15
CA VAL A 161 -3.62 -23.05 -15.48
C VAL A 161 -4.22 -22.11 -16.53
N LYS A 162 -4.79 -22.68 -17.60
CA LYS A 162 -5.53 -21.93 -18.60
C LYS A 162 -6.77 -21.29 -17.95
N PRO A 163 -6.92 -19.95 -17.96
CA PRO A 163 -8.09 -19.31 -17.40
C PRO A 163 -9.35 -19.68 -18.20
N SER A 164 -10.49 -19.76 -17.50
CA SER A 164 -11.81 -19.91 -18.13
C SER A 164 -12.21 -18.63 -18.87
N ALA A 165 -13.25 -18.72 -19.71
CA ALA A 165 -13.88 -17.54 -20.28
C ALA A 165 -14.32 -16.56 -19.18
N VAL A 166 -14.25 -15.26 -19.47
CA VAL A 166 -14.65 -14.21 -18.52
C VAL A 166 -16.16 -14.34 -18.27
N ASP A 167 -16.51 -14.56 -17.01
CA ASP A 167 -17.87 -14.55 -16.50
C ASP A 167 -18.15 -13.16 -15.92
N ILE A 168 -19.00 -12.39 -16.61
CA ILE A 168 -19.36 -11.03 -16.21
C ILE A 168 -20.24 -11.00 -14.96
N ASP A 169 -20.98 -12.07 -14.69
CA ASP A 169 -21.95 -12.17 -13.59
C ASP A 169 -21.27 -12.64 -12.29
N ALA A 170 -20.17 -13.38 -12.39
CA ALA A 170 -19.37 -13.82 -11.24
C ALA A 170 -18.62 -12.68 -10.49
N GLY A 171 -18.55 -11.47 -11.08
CA GLY A 171 -17.84 -10.32 -10.49
C GLY A 171 -16.31 -10.39 -10.59
N ASP A 172 -15.62 -9.36 -10.08
CA ASP A 172 -14.15 -9.19 -10.18
C ASP A 172 -13.59 -9.34 -11.62
N ILE A 173 -14.28 -8.76 -12.60
CA ILE A 173 -13.93 -8.80 -14.04
C ILE A 173 -12.46 -8.43 -14.28
N LYS A 174 -11.93 -7.45 -13.53
CA LYS A 174 -10.53 -7.02 -13.62
C LYS A 174 -9.56 -8.17 -13.34
N ARG A 175 -9.84 -8.99 -12.33
CA ARG A 175 -9.00 -10.14 -12.01
C ARG A 175 -9.10 -11.23 -13.08
N GLN A 176 -10.30 -11.47 -13.62
CA GLN A 176 -10.51 -12.45 -14.68
C GLN A 176 -9.74 -12.07 -15.96
N VAL A 177 -9.87 -10.82 -16.40
CA VAL A 177 -9.12 -10.29 -17.56
C VAL A 177 -7.61 -10.32 -17.29
N ALA A 178 -7.17 -9.93 -16.09
CA ALA A 178 -5.76 -9.96 -15.74
C ALA A 178 -5.17 -11.39 -15.76
N ALA A 179 -5.95 -12.41 -15.39
CA ALA A 179 -5.53 -13.80 -15.45
C ALA A 179 -5.35 -14.27 -16.90
N ALA A 180 -6.29 -13.93 -17.79
CA ALA A 180 -6.19 -14.21 -19.24
C ALA A 180 -4.94 -13.59 -19.87
N VAL A 181 -4.72 -12.29 -19.61
CA VAL A 181 -3.54 -11.59 -20.15
C VAL A 181 -2.24 -12.17 -19.59
N GLN A 182 -2.16 -12.44 -18.28
CA GLN A 182 -0.94 -13.02 -17.68
C GLN A 182 -0.65 -14.44 -18.19
N TYR A 183 -1.68 -15.24 -18.49
CA TYR A 183 -1.52 -16.56 -19.09
C TYR A 183 -0.83 -16.49 -20.46
N VAL A 184 -1.22 -15.52 -21.30
CA VAL A 184 -0.63 -15.29 -22.62
C VAL A 184 0.79 -14.74 -22.49
N LEU A 185 0.99 -13.70 -21.67
CA LEU A 185 2.30 -13.07 -21.47
C LEU A 185 3.35 -14.03 -20.89
N GLY A 186 2.94 -15.03 -20.12
CA GLY A 186 3.84 -16.04 -19.54
C GLY A 186 4.24 -17.17 -20.50
N ARG A 187 3.61 -17.28 -21.68
CA ARG A 187 3.80 -18.41 -22.62
C ARG A 187 4.28 -18.02 -23.99
N TYR A 188 3.96 -16.82 -24.43
CA TYR A 188 4.21 -16.39 -25.79
C TYR A 188 5.15 -15.19 -25.78
N ALA A 189 6.13 -15.23 -26.68
CA ALA A 189 6.89 -14.06 -27.07
C ALA A 189 6.22 -13.44 -28.30
N PHE A 190 6.16 -12.12 -28.35
CA PHE A 190 5.56 -11.35 -29.43
C PHE A 190 6.47 -10.16 -29.74
N GLN A 191 6.50 -9.76 -31.01
CA GLN A 191 7.34 -8.68 -31.52
C GLN A 191 6.55 -7.38 -31.69
N SER A 192 5.21 -7.44 -31.58
CA SER A 192 4.34 -6.28 -31.66
C SER A 192 3.10 -6.42 -30.79
N VAL A 193 2.44 -5.28 -30.52
CA VAL A 193 1.13 -5.25 -29.84
C VAL A 193 0.05 -5.95 -30.69
N GLY A 194 0.15 -5.91 -32.02
CA GLY A 194 -0.78 -6.60 -32.92
C GLY A 194 -0.74 -8.12 -32.75
N GLU A 195 0.45 -8.71 -32.66
CA GLU A 195 0.63 -10.14 -32.39
C GLU A 195 0.10 -10.53 -31.01
N MET A 196 0.34 -9.69 -30.00
CA MET A 196 -0.22 -9.92 -28.66
C MET A 196 -1.76 -9.93 -28.70
N ASN A 197 -2.38 -9.02 -29.45
CA ASN A 197 -3.84 -8.93 -29.55
C ASN A 197 -4.46 -10.17 -30.22
N LEU A 198 -3.80 -10.76 -31.22
CA LEU A 198 -4.26 -11.99 -31.88
C LEU A 198 -4.33 -13.20 -30.93
N LEU A 199 -3.52 -13.20 -29.87
CA LEU A 199 -3.53 -14.26 -28.85
C LEU A 199 -4.59 -14.02 -27.76
N LEU A 200 -5.20 -12.83 -27.74
CA LEU A 200 -6.19 -12.41 -26.74
C LEU A 200 -7.64 -12.44 -27.27
N THR A 201 -7.83 -12.69 -28.57
CA THR A 201 -9.11 -12.90 -29.25
C THR A 201 -9.50 -14.38 -29.24
#